data_AF-A0A0P8WDN5-F1
#
_entry.id   AF-A0A0P8WDN5-F1
#
_cell.length_a   1.000
_cell.length_b   1.000
_cell.length_c   1.000
_cell.angle_alpha   90.00
_cell.angle_beta   90.00
_cell.angle_gamma   90.00
#
_symmetry.space_group_name_H-M   'P 1'
#
loop_
_entity.id
_entity.type
_entity.pdbx_description
1 polymer ?
#
loop_
_entity_poly.entity_id
_entity_poly.type
_entity_poly.pdbx_seq_one_letter_code
_entity_poly.pdbx_strand_id
1 'polypeptide(L)'
;MLKKSAVLTIAFALLFLVSSCNASKTSIDYDHELQLKQDELQKLTQENEILNKEIELLQNQNKILQSQLDEMYSSWSTDLTGDGINEIITGPPSPTPISLFENGGSLMVKSAEGDILLDEKTGILNMIGIYDAGAKTPVLITLQWGGGSMGNYYGAYLFDPVSNKLKRIQWDNYEVAVGLLYDNKCKSGSIVIMNRGLKPDGFNQPFYQRWIYKNGQMTPVEKWDADDQ
;
A
#
# COMPACT_ATOMS: atom_id res chain seq x y z
N MET A 1 99.01 -22.95 33.04
CA MET A 1 97.76 -22.23 33.41
C MET A 1 96.59 -22.65 32.49
N LEU A 2 96.07 -23.87 32.63
CA LEU A 2 95.04 -24.38 31.68
C LEU A 2 94.01 -25.34 32.32
N LYS A 3 93.80 -25.27 33.64
CA LYS A 3 92.84 -26.14 34.34
C LYS A 3 91.66 -25.41 35.02
N LYS A 4 91.63 -24.06 35.00
CA LYS A 4 90.53 -23.27 35.61
C LYS A 4 89.49 -22.74 34.59
N SER A 5 89.76 -22.85 33.28
CA SER A 5 88.87 -22.34 32.23
C SER A 5 87.74 -23.30 31.85
N ALA A 6 87.94 -24.62 31.96
CA ALA A 6 86.95 -25.62 31.52
C ALA A 6 85.75 -25.79 32.47
N VAL A 7 85.92 -25.52 33.77
CA VAL A 7 84.84 -25.69 34.76
C VAL A 7 83.82 -24.55 34.66
N LEU A 8 84.25 -23.34 34.28
CA LEU A 8 83.38 -22.17 34.16
C LEU A 8 82.45 -22.26 32.94
N THR A 9 82.92 -22.89 31.86
CA THR A 9 82.13 -23.07 30.62
C THR A 9 81.03 -24.13 30.79
N ILE A 10 81.30 -25.18 31.56
CA ILE A 10 80.32 -26.26 31.82
C ILE A 10 79.21 -25.78 32.77
N ALA A 11 79.55 -24.97 33.78
CA ALA A 11 78.56 -24.39 34.68
C ALA A 11 77.61 -23.39 33.97
N PHE A 12 78.14 -22.59 33.03
CA PHE A 12 77.32 -21.66 32.24
C PHE A 12 76.42 -22.39 31.22
N ALA A 13 76.89 -23.50 30.63
CA ALA A 13 76.09 -24.33 29.73
C ALA A 13 74.95 -25.05 30.48
N LEU A 14 75.18 -25.49 31.72
CA LEU A 14 74.14 -26.07 32.57
C LEU A 14 73.11 -25.03 33.03
N LEU A 15 73.51 -23.80 33.36
CA LEU A 15 72.58 -22.70 33.69
C LEU A 15 71.72 -22.26 32.49
N PHE A 16 72.24 -22.36 31.26
CA PHE A 16 71.47 -22.13 30.04
C PHE A 16 70.46 -23.25 29.74
N LEU A 17 70.73 -24.50 30.15
CA LEU A 17 69.83 -25.63 29.92
C LEU A 17 68.65 -25.70 30.91
N VAL A 18 68.74 -25.08 32.09
CA VAL A 18 67.59 -25.05 33.04
C VAL A 18 66.69 -23.82 32.84
N SER A 19 67.14 -22.77 32.15
CA SER A 19 66.32 -21.56 31.88
C SER A 19 65.41 -21.67 30.65
N SER A 20 65.53 -22.73 29.84
CA SER A 20 64.65 -22.94 28.67
C SER A 20 63.36 -23.70 29.00
N CYS A 21 63.11 -24.06 30.26
CA CYS A 21 61.81 -24.53 30.72
C CYS A 21 60.92 -23.38 31.19
N ASN A 22 60.91 -22.27 30.46
CA ASN A 22 59.82 -21.30 30.50
C ASN A 22 59.09 -21.36 29.17
N ALA A 23 58.10 -22.23 29.10
CA ALA A 23 56.89 -21.93 28.36
C ALA A 23 55.76 -22.45 29.22
N SER A 24 55.14 -21.56 29.99
CA SER A 24 53.75 -21.74 30.36
C SER A 24 52.99 -21.99 29.06
N LYS A 25 52.80 -23.26 28.70
CA LYS A 25 51.80 -23.64 27.73
C LYS A 25 50.50 -23.19 28.40
N THR A 26 49.99 -22.02 28.03
CA THR A 26 48.55 -21.89 27.90
C THR A 26 48.18 -22.93 26.86
N SER A 27 47.93 -24.17 27.33
CA SER A 27 47.32 -25.18 26.50
C SER A 27 45.94 -24.62 26.20
N ILE A 28 45.79 -24.07 24.99
CA ILE A 28 44.47 -23.81 24.45
C ILE A 28 43.80 -25.18 24.46
N ASP A 29 42.79 -25.31 25.30
CA ASP A 29 41.97 -26.51 25.41
C ASP A 29 41.03 -26.52 24.21
N TYR A 30 41.56 -27.03 23.09
CA TYR A 30 40.86 -27.10 21.82
C TYR A 30 39.55 -27.92 21.92
N ASP A 31 39.49 -28.90 22.83
CA ASP A 31 38.29 -29.70 23.05
C ASP A 31 37.20 -28.86 23.72
N HIS A 32 37.57 -28.04 24.71
CA HIS A 32 36.65 -27.09 25.33
C HIS A 32 36.16 -26.00 24.37
N GLU A 33 37.03 -25.46 23.51
CA GLU A 33 36.65 -24.48 22.49
C GLU A 33 35.73 -25.08 21.41
N LEU A 34 36.00 -26.32 20.98
CA LEU A 34 35.16 -27.06 20.05
C LEU A 34 33.77 -27.32 20.65
N GLN A 35 33.71 -27.71 21.92
CA GLN A 35 32.45 -27.95 22.63
C GLN A 35 31.61 -26.67 22.75
N LEU A 36 32.24 -25.54 23.10
CA LEU A 36 31.59 -24.23 23.12
C LEU A 36 30.99 -23.86 21.76
N LYS A 37 31.72 -24.10 20.67
CA LYS A 37 31.23 -23.83 19.31
C LYS A 37 30.09 -24.75 18.91
N GLN A 38 30.10 -25.99 19.39
CA GLN A 38 29.06 -26.96 19.12
C GLN A 38 27.77 -26.63 19.89
N ASP A 39 27.88 -26.18 21.14
CA ASP A 39 26.77 -25.69 21.95
C ASP A 39 26.18 -24.40 21.35
N GLU A 40 27.02 -23.47 20.88
CA GLU A 40 26.61 -22.25 20.18
C GLU A 40 25.82 -22.59 18.91
N LEU A 41 26.30 -23.56 18.11
CA LEU A 41 25.63 -24.01 16.90
C LEU A 41 24.28 -24.68 17.20
N GLN A 42 24.20 -25.50 18.24
CA GLN A 42 22.94 -26.11 18.67
C GLN A 42 21.93 -25.04 19.10
N LYS A 43 22.38 -24.04 19.86
CA LYS A 43 21.53 -22.92 20.27
C LYS A 43 21.01 -22.13 19.07
N LEU A 44 21.88 -21.79 18.13
CA LEU A 44 21.48 -21.10 16.89
C LEU A 44 20.53 -21.94 16.03
N THR A 45 20.72 -23.26 16.00
CA THR A 45 19.81 -24.16 15.29
C THR A 45 18.42 -24.12 15.92
N GLN A 46 18.34 -24.20 17.25
CA GLN A 46 17.08 -24.11 17.98
C GLN A 46 16.39 -22.75 17.82
N GLU A 47 17.15 -21.65 17.88
CA GLU A 47 16.64 -20.29 17.63
C GLU A 47 16.07 -20.17 16.21
N ASN A 48 16.76 -20.70 15.19
CA ASN A 48 16.27 -20.72 13.80
C ASN A 48 14.98 -21.55 13.65
N GLU A 49 14.88 -22.69 14.33
CA GLU A 49 13.64 -23.49 14.31
C GLU A 49 12.46 -22.75 14.92
N ILE A 50 12.68 -21.99 16.00
CA ILE A 50 11.65 -21.17 16.64
C ILE A 50 11.22 -20.04 15.70
N LEU A 51 12.18 -19.30 15.12
CA LEU A 51 11.90 -18.22 14.18
C LEU A 51 11.14 -18.70 12.94
N ASN A 52 11.50 -19.87 12.41
CA ASN A 52 10.79 -20.45 11.27
C ASN A 52 9.33 -20.77 11.59
N LYS A 53 9.04 -21.31 12.79
CA LYS A 53 7.67 -21.55 13.25
C LYS A 53 6.89 -20.24 13.42
N GLU A 54 7.53 -19.19 13.91
CA GLU A 54 6.91 -17.87 14.06
C GLU A 54 6.58 -17.25 12.70
N ILE A 55 7.49 -17.36 11.72
CA ILE A 55 7.25 -16.92 10.33
C ILE A 55 6.04 -17.65 9.74
N GLU A 56 5.97 -18.97 9.88
CA GLU A 56 4.85 -19.77 9.36
C GLU A 56 3.52 -19.34 10.01
N LEU A 57 3.51 -19.10 11.32
CA LEU A 57 2.34 -18.60 12.03
C LEU A 57 1.88 -17.23 11.49
N LEU A 58 2.81 -16.28 11.35
CA LEU A 58 2.51 -14.94 10.84
C LEU A 58 2.01 -14.97 9.39
N GLN A 59 2.56 -15.83 8.55
CA GLN A 59 2.09 -16.03 7.18
C GLN A 59 0.65 -16.56 7.15
N ASN A 60 0.33 -17.53 8.01
CA ASN A 60 -1.03 -18.06 8.11
C ASN A 60 -2.02 -17.00 8.64
N GLN A 61 -1.62 -16.23 9.65
CA GLN A 61 -2.42 -15.11 10.16
C GLN A 61 -2.69 -14.06 9.07
N ASN A 62 -1.67 -13.67 8.30
CA ASN A 62 -1.84 -12.75 7.17
C ASN A 62 -2.81 -13.29 6.12
N LYS A 63 -2.75 -14.59 5.81
CA LYS A 63 -3.69 -15.22 4.87
C LYS A 63 -5.14 -15.17 5.37
N ILE A 64 -5.36 -15.44 6.66
CA ILE A 64 -6.69 -15.35 7.28
C ILE A 64 -7.20 -13.90 7.25
N LEU A 65 -6.36 -12.94 7.63
CA LEU A 65 -6.70 -11.51 7.60
C LEU A 65 -7.03 -11.04 6.18
N GLN A 66 -6.27 -11.48 5.17
CA GLN A 66 -6.55 -11.15 3.78
C GLN A 66 -7.90 -11.74 3.34
N SER A 67 -8.21 -12.99 3.69
CA SER A 67 -9.51 -13.60 3.39
C SER A 67 -10.66 -12.84 4.04
N GLN A 68 -10.51 -12.45 5.31
CA GLN A 68 -11.51 -11.64 6.01
C GLN A 68 -11.68 -10.27 5.37
N LEU A 69 -10.56 -9.66 4.93
CA LEU A 69 -10.59 -8.39 4.22
C LEU A 69 -11.32 -8.53 2.89
N ASP A 70 -11.01 -9.55 2.09
CA ASP A 70 -11.64 -9.83 0.79
C ASP A 70 -13.15 -10.09 0.95
N GLU A 71 -13.58 -10.77 2.03
CA GLU A 71 -15.00 -10.96 2.37
C GLU A 71 -15.72 -9.64 2.70
N MET A 72 -15.00 -8.60 3.12
CA MET A 72 -15.58 -7.28 3.36
C MET A 72 -15.68 -6.44 2.08
N TYR A 73 -15.06 -6.83 0.97
CA TYR A 73 -15.18 -6.06 -0.27
C TYR A 73 -16.61 -6.11 -0.80
N SER A 74 -17.09 -4.95 -1.21
CA SER A 74 -18.41 -4.82 -1.82
C SER A 74 -18.32 -5.19 -3.30
N SER A 75 -19.37 -5.81 -3.81
CA SER A 75 -19.51 -6.11 -5.24
C SER A 75 -20.76 -5.47 -5.83
N TRP A 76 -20.60 -4.89 -7.02
CA TRP A 76 -21.67 -4.30 -7.80
C TRP A 76 -21.64 -4.86 -9.23
N SER A 77 -22.78 -4.79 -9.91
CA SER A 77 -22.92 -5.25 -11.29
C SER A 77 -23.66 -4.20 -12.11
N THR A 78 -23.03 -3.73 -13.19
CA THR A 78 -23.59 -2.72 -14.10
C THR A 78 -22.90 -2.79 -15.46
N ASP A 79 -23.61 -2.39 -16.51
CA ASP A 79 -23.04 -2.19 -17.85
C ASP A 79 -22.23 -0.87 -17.90
N LEU A 80 -20.91 -0.97 -17.76
CA LEU A 80 -19.92 0.11 -17.89
C LEU A 80 -19.37 0.23 -19.31
N THR A 81 -19.49 -0.81 -20.12
CA THR A 81 -18.95 -0.86 -21.49
C THR A 81 -19.96 -0.41 -22.55
N GLY A 82 -21.23 -0.33 -22.18
CA GLY A 82 -22.37 0.03 -23.02
C GLY A 82 -22.78 -1.05 -24.00
N ASP A 83 -22.40 -2.30 -23.76
CA ASP A 83 -22.71 -3.44 -24.64
C ASP A 83 -23.98 -4.22 -24.22
N GLY A 84 -24.62 -3.80 -23.12
CA GLY A 84 -25.80 -4.43 -22.55
C GLY A 84 -25.50 -5.61 -21.63
N ILE A 85 -24.23 -5.91 -21.38
CA ILE A 85 -23.77 -6.96 -20.45
C ILE A 85 -23.16 -6.27 -19.24
N ASN A 86 -23.50 -6.74 -18.04
CA ASN A 86 -22.96 -6.12 -16.84
C ASN A 86 -21.53 -6.60 -16.53
N GLU A 87 -20.65 -5.65 -16.26
CA GLU A 87 -19.38 -5.87 -15.59
C GLU A 87 -19.58 -6.18 -14.11
N ILE A 88 -18.58 -6.83 -13.51
CA ILE A 88 -18.46 -7.05 -12.07
C ILE A 88 -17.45 -6.04 -11.52
N ILE A 89 -17.91 -5.20 -10.60
CA ILE A 89 -17.08 -4.25 -9.88
C ILE A 89 -16.86 -4.80 -8.46
N THR A 90 -15.62 -4.86 -8.03
CA THR A 90 -15.24 -5.24 -6.66
C THR A 90 -14.41 -4.11 -6.09
N GLY A 91 -14.85 -3.53 -4.98
CA GLY A 91 -14.20 -2.37 -4.38
C GLY A 91 -14.31 -2.36 -2.87
N PRO A 92 -13.72 -1.34 -2.22
CA PRO A 92 -13.65 -1.30 -0.77
C PRO A 92 -15.04 -1.31 -0.13
N PRO A 93 -15.17 -1.85 1.10
CA PRO A 93 -16.42 -1.79 1.85
C PRO A 93 -16.94 -0.35 2.02
N SER A 94 -18.26 -0.22 2.06
CA SER A 94 -18.95 1.01 2.45
C SER A 94 -19.83 0.70 3.67
N PRO A 95 -19.58 1.33 4.85
CA PRO A 95 -18.59 2.37 5.11
C PRO A 95 -17.13 1.84 5.14
N THR A 96 -16.18 2.70 4.76
CA THR A 96 -14.75 2.39 4.72
C THR A 96 -14.19 2.19 6.15
N PRO A 97 -13.59 1.02 6.47
CA PRO A 97 -12.94 0.75 7.75
C PRO A 97 -11.75 1.67 8.02
N ILE A 98 -11.43 1.88 9.30
CA ILE A 98 -10.32 2.76 9.70
C ILE A 98 -8.98 2.36 9.07
N SER A 99 -8.74 1.05 8.96
CA SER A 99 -7.52 0.47 8.39
C SER A 99 -7.27 0.86 6.92
N LEU A 100 -8.29 1.30 6.19
CA LEU A 100 -8.16 1.71 4.79
C LEU A 100 -8.04 3.23 4.60
N PHE A 101 -8.17 4.05 5.65
CA PHE A 101 -8.11 5.52 5.49
C PHE A 101 -6.74 6.03 5.04
N GLU A 102 -5.66 5.43 5.53
CA GLU A 102 -4.31 5.94 5.24
C GLU A 102 -3.84 5.59 3.82
N ASN A 103 -4.21 4.40 3.31
CA ASN A 103 -3.67 3.87 2.05
C ASN A 103 -4.72 3.59 0.97
N GLY A 104 -6.02 3.68 1.30
CA GLY A 104 -7.10 3.19 0.45
C GLY A 104 -7.08 1.66 0.27
N GLY A 105 -8.21 1.14 -0.20
CA GLY A 105 -8.34 -0.22 -0.72
C GLY A 105 -8.14 -0.27 -2.23
N SER A 106 -8.35 -1.47 -2.76
CA SER A 106 -8.28 -1.77 -4.20
C SER A 106 -9.64 -1.58 -4.89
N LEU A 107 -9.63 -1.40 -6.20
CA LEU A 107 -10.82 -1.40 -7.05
C LEU A 107 -10.51 -2.22 -8.30
N MET A 108 -11.31 -3.25 -8.53
CA MET A 108 -11.20 -4.13 -9.69
C MET A 108 -12.52 -4.13 -10.44
N VAL A 109 -12.43 -4.08 -11.77
CA VAL A 109 -13.58 -4.24 -12.66
C VAL A 109 -13.27 -5.33 -13.66
N LYS A 110 -14.18 -6.29 -13.82
CA LYS A 110 -14.08 -7.39 -14.79
C LYS A 110 -15.28 -7.40 -15.74
N SER A 111 -15.05 -7.77 -16.99
CA SER A 111 -16.13 -8.14 -17.91
C SER A 111 -16.85 -9.40 -17.43
N ALA A 112 -17.99 -9.73 -18.05
CA ALA A 112 -18.71 -10.96 -17.76
C ALA A 112 -17.89 -12.23 -18.07
N GLU A 113 -16.98 -12.16 -19.03
CA GLU A 113 -16.06 -13.23 -19.42
C GLU A 113 -14.85 -13.34 -18.48
N GLY A 114 -14.68 -12.37 -17.57
CA GLY A 114 -13.61 -12.34 -16.59
C GLY A 114 -12.38 -11.52 -17.00
N ASP A 115 -12.42 -10.80 -18.12
CA ASP A 115 -11.34 -9.92 -18.54
C ASP A 115 -11.23 -8.73 -17.58
N ILE A 116 -10.03 -8.45 -17.10
CA ILE A 116 -9.78 -7.32 -16.20
C ILE A 116 -9.88 -6.02 -16.99
N LEU A 117 -10.85 -5.16 -16.70
CA LEU A 117 -11.03 -3.86 -17.32
C LEU A 117 -10.39 -2.72 -16.51
N LEU A 118 -10.33 -2.88 -15.19
CA LEU A 118 -9.66 -1.98 -14.24
C LEU A 118 -9.05 -2.80 -13.10
N ASP A 119 -7.87 -2.41 -12.63
CA ASP A 119 -7.18 -3.05 -11.51
C ASP A 119 -6.33 -2.05 -10.71
N GLU A 120 -7.00 -1.19 -9.97
CA GLU A 120 -6.39 -0.25 -9.03
C GLU A 120 -6.08 -0.98 -7.72
N LYS A 121 -4.80 -1.03 -7.34
CA LYS A 121 -4.38 -1.82 -6.17
C LYS A 121 -4.58 -1.10 -4.83
N THR A 122 -4.56 0.23 -4.83
CA THR A 122 -4.63 1.06 -3.63
C THR A 122 -5.26 2.42 -3.94
N GLY A 123 -5.47 3.25 -2.91
CA GLY A 123 -5.88 4.65 -3.09
C GLY A 123 -7.37 4.88 -3.35
N ILE A 124 -8.21 3.83 -3.26
CA ILE A 124 -9.67 3.97 -3.34
C ILE A 124 -10.25 3.77 -1.95
N LEU A 125 -10.94 4.76 -1.39
CA LEU A 125 -11.65 4.63 -0.13
C LEU A 125 -13.03 3.99 -0.31
N ASN A 126 -13.74 4.37 -1.38
CA ASN A 126 -15.09 3.87 -1.63
C ASN A 126 -15.46 4.00 -3.11
N MET A 127 -16.36 3.13 -3.58
CA MET A 127 -17.11 3.39 -4.80
C MET A 127 -18.29 4.29 -4.45
N ILE A 128 -18.41 5.44 -5.11
CA ILE A 128 -19.49 6.39 -4.84
C ILE A 128 -20.72 6.06 -5.67
N GLY A 129 -20.54 5.85 -6.97
CA GLY A 129 -21.66 5.53 -7.85
C GLY A 129 -21.27 5.48 -9.31
N ILE A 130 -22.25 5.14 -10.13
CA ILE A 130 -22.14 5.05 -11.58
C ILE A 130 -23.13 6.06 -12.17
N TYR A 131 -22.65 6.94 -13.03
CA TYR A 131 -23.43 8.09 -13.51
C TYR A 131 -23.42 8.17 -15.03
N ASP A 132 -24.59 8.42 -15.60
CA ASP A 132 -24.67 9.01 -16.94
C ASP A 132 -24.25 10.48 -16.84
N ALA A 133 -23.01 10.77 -17.21
CA ALA A 133 -22.44 12.10 -17.25
C ALA A 133 -22.40 12.69 -18.67
N GLY A 134 -23.18 12.17 -19.62
CA GLY A 134 -23.19 12.63 -21.01
C GLY A 134 -22.12 11.99 -21.88
N ALA A 135 -21.40 11.00 -21.35
CA ALA A 135 -20.56 10.10 -22.10
C ALA A 135 -21.41 9.02 -22.80
N LYS A 136 -20.80 8.30 -23.76
CA LYS A 136 -21.48 7.17 -24.44
C LYS A 136 -21.74 5.99 -23.49
N THR A 137 -20.84 5.79 -22.53
CA THR A 137 -20.96 4.76 -21.49
C THR A 137 -20.95 5.43 -20.12
N PRO A 138 -21.48 4.76 -19.07
CA PRO A 138 -21.50 5.35 -17.74
C PRO A 138 -20.11 5.63 -17.17
N VAL A 139 -20.02 6.69 -16.36
CA VAL A 139 -18.80 7.06 -15.64
C VAL A 139 -18.85 6.47 -14.24
N LEU A 140 -17.81 5.73 -13.87
CA LEU A 140 -17.60 5.21 -12.52
C LEU A 140 -16.93 6.27 -11.65
N ILE A 141 -17.56 6.65 -10.54
CA ILE A 141 -17.05 7.66 -9.60
C ILE A 141 -16.58 6.99 -8.32
N THR A 142 -15.38 7.36 -7.88
CA THR A 142 -14.71 6.78 -6.71
C THR A 142 -14.30 7.87 -5.74
N LEU A 143 -14.35 7.57 -4.44
CA LEU A 143 -13.73 8.38 -3.41
C LEU A 143 -12.27 7.95 -3.24
N GLN A 144 -11.32 8.86 -3.47
CA GLN A 144 -9.89 8.59 -3.29
C GLN A 144 -9.39 9.06 -1.93
N TRP A 145 -9.94 10.17 -1.46
CA TRP A 145 -9.66 10.71 -0.15
C TRP A 145 -10.90 11.48 0.35
N GLY A 146 -11.11 11.52 1.66
CA GLY A 146 -12.29 12.19 2.21
C GLY A 146 -12.12 12.54 3.68
N GLY A 147 -12.75 13.64 4.08
CA GLY A 147 -12.74 14.15 5.45
C GLY A 147 -12.05 15.51 5.59
N GLY A 148 -12.40 16.23 6.66
CA GLY A 148 -11.83 17.53 6.99
C GLY A 148 -12.48 18.72 6.27
N SER A 149 -11.85 19.88 6.37
CA SER A 149 -12.38 21.16 5.88
C SER A 149 -12.37 21.30 4.36
N MET A 150 -11.58 20.49 3.66
CA MET A 150 -11.38 20.54 2.20
C MET A 150 -12.41 19.73 1.41
N GLY A 151 -13.12 18.78 2.04
CA GLY A 151 -14.14 17.96 1.38
C GLY A 151 -13.62 16.59 0.92
N ASN A 152 -14.34 15.98 -0.02
CA ASN A 152 -14.01 14.68 -0.59
C ASN A 152 -13.36 14.84 -1.96
N TYR A 153 -12.43 13.94 -2.29
CA TYR A 153 -11.64 13.92 -3.51
C TYR A 153 -12.12 12.77 -4.38
N TYR A 154 -12.70 13.10 -5.53
CA TYR A 154 -13.35 12.16 -6.42
C TYR A 154 -12.49 11.86 -7.64
N GLY A 155 -12.30 10.57 -7.90
CA GLY A 155 -11.84 10.04 -9.17
C GLY A 155 -12.98 9.70 -10.11
N ALA A 156 -12.68 9.63 -11.40
CA ALA A 156 -13.61 9.17 -12.42
C ALA A 156 -12.93 8.21 -13.38
N TYR A 157 -13.63 7.16 -13.77
CA TYR A 157 -13.19 6.20 -14.78
C TYR A 157 -14.26 6.06 -15.85
N LEU A 158 -13.83 5.96 -17.10
CA LEU A 158 -14.69 5.75 -18.26
C LEU A 158 -14.12 4.66 -19.15
N PHE A 159 -14.97 3.81 -19.69
CA PHE A 159 -14.56 2.77 -20.63
C PHE A 159 -14.03 3.38 -21.94
N ASP A 160 -12.83 2.95 -22.33
CA ASP A 160 -12.26 3.24 -23.64
C ASP A 160 -12.30 1.98 -24.52
N PRO A 161 -13.16 1.95 -25.57
CA PRO A 161 -13.28 0.81 -26.45
C PRO A 161 -12.02 0.55 -27.29
N VAL A 162 -11.12 1.54 -27.44
CA VAL A 162 -9.88 1.36 -28.19
C VAL A 162 -8.89 0.50 -27.41
N SER A 163 -8.74 0.76 -26.11
CA SER A 163 -7.88 -0.05 -25.25
C SER A 163 -8.56 -1.25 -24.63
N ASN A 164 -9.90 -1.32 -24.71
CA ASN A 164 -10.72 -2.28 -23.98
C ASN A 164 -10.46 -2.27 -22.47
N LYS A 165 -10.41 -1.06 -21.89
CA LYS A 165 -10.10 -0.81 -20.46
C LYS A 165 -10.89 0.39 -19.97
N LEU A 166 -11.14 0.44 -18.66
CA LEU A 166 -11.53 1.67 -17.99
C LEU A 166 -10.30 2.55 -17.82
N LYS A 167 -10.39 3.80 -18.25
CA LYS A 167 -9.35 4.81 -18.09
C LYS A 167 -9.77 5.84 -17.06
N ARG A 168 -8.83 6.22 -16.21
CA ARG A 168 -9.00 7.41 -15.36
C ARG A 168 -9.15 8.63 -16.27
N ILE A 169 -10.17 9.44 -16.02
CA ILE A 169 -10.41 10.71 -16.71
C ILE A 169 -10.15 11.88 -15.77
N GLN A 170 -9.72 13.00 -16.35
CA GLN A 170 -9.46 14.24 -15.61
C GLN A 170 -10.75 15.03 -15.36
N TRP A 171 -10.67 15.97 -14.42
CA TRP A 171 -11.67 16.96 -14.06
C TRP A 171 -11.11 18.35 -14.34
N ASP A 172 -11.49 18.97 -15.47
CA ASP A 172 -10.96 20.27 -15.91
C ASP A 172 -9.42 20.38 -15.84
N ASN A 173 -8.74 19.36 -16.37
CA ASN A 173 -7.28 19.18 -16.35
C ASN A 173 -6.66 18.87 -14.98
N TYR A 174 -7.49 18.57 -13.96
CA TYR A 174 -7.05 18.06 -12.66
C TYR A 174 -7.33 16.55 -12.55
N GLU A 175 -6.60 15.86 -11.67
CA GLU A 175 -6.80 14.41 -11.47
C GLU A 175 -8.08 14.07 -10.69
N VAL A 176 -8.57 15.02 -9.89
CA VAL A 176 -9.68 14.82 -8.96
C VAL A 176 -10.55 16.07 -8.88
N ALA A 177 -11.85 15.86 -8.66
CA ALA A 177 -12.74 16.93 -8.20
C ALA A 177 -12.84 16.91 -6.68
N VAL A 178 -12.97 18.09 -6.07
CA VAL A 178 -13.03 18.24 -4.61
C VAL A 178 -14.36 18.83 -4.20
N GLY A 179 -15.08 18.19 -3.28
CA GLY A 179 -16.32 18.73 -2.71
C GLY A 179 -17.22 17.68 -2.07
N LEU A 180 -18.53 17.94 -2.03
CA LEU A 180 -19.54 16.98 -1.60
C LEU A 180 -20.43 16.64 -2.79
N LEU A 181 -20.60 15.34 -3.09
CA LEU A 181 -21.45 14.90 -4.18
C LEU A 181 -22.92 14.97 -3.76
N TYR A 182 -23.78 15.58 -4.59
CA TYR A 182 -25.21 15.74 -4.32
C TYR A 182 -26.05 15.01 -5.37
N ASP A 183 -26.24 13.71 -5.17
CA ASP A 183 -26.96 12.84 -6.10
C ASP A 183 -28.38 13.32 -6.41
N ASN A 184 -29.08 13.87 -5.42
CA ASN A 184 -30.43 14.40 -5.60
C ASN A 184 -30.51 15.64 -6.50
N LYS A 185 -29.38 16.29 -6.82
CA LYS A 185 -29.29 17.41 -7.75
C LYS A 185 -28.71 16.99 -9.11
N CYS A 186 -28.18 15.78 -9.23
CA CYS A 186 -27.75 15.22 -10.49
C CYS A 186 -28.96 15.03 -11.42
N LYS A 187 -28.77 15.29 -12.71
CA LYS A 187 -29.73 15.01 -13.78
C LYS A 187 -29.05 14.11 -14.80
N SER A 188 -29.81 13.33 -15.57
CA SER A 188 -29.27 12.54 -16.68
C SER A 188 -28.32 13.40 -17.52
N GLY A 189 -27.17 12.83 -17.86
CA GLY A 189 -26.11 13.52 -18.57
C GLY A 189 -25.23 14.43 -17.71
N SER A 190 -25.34 14.43 -16.37
CA SER A 190 -24.55 15.32 -15.51
C SER A 190 -24.40 14.87 -14.06
N ILE A 191 -23.35 15.38 -13.42
CA ILE A 191 -23.05 15.18 -12.00
C ILE A 191 -22.96 16.54 -11.30
N VAL A 192 -23.38 16.65 -10.04
CA VAL A 192 -23.32 17.89 -9.25
C VAL A 192 -22.48 17.70 -8.00
N ILE A 193 -21.42 18.51 -7.88
CA ILE A 193 -20.55 18.56 -6.70
C ILE A 193 -20.70 19.93 -6.06
N MET A 194 -20.99 19.97 -4.76
CA MET A 194 -20.99 21.20 -3.97
C MET A 194 -19.58 21.47 -3.46
N ASN A 195 -19.08 22.66 -3.78
CA ASN A 195 -17.75 23.13 -3.44
C ASN A 195 -17.84 24.35 -2.51
N ARG A 196 -16.69 24.78 -2.00
CA ARG A 196 -16.57 26.04 -1.26
C ARG A 196 -15.66 26.98 -2.04
N GLY A 197 -16.13 28.19 -2.30
CA GLY A 197 -15.37 29.24 -2.95
C GLY A 197 -15.10 30.39 -1.98
N LEU A 198 -13.96 31.05 -2.14
CA LEU A 198 -13.65 32.25 -1.37
C LEU A 198 -14.33 33.46 -2.01
N LYS A 199 -15.13 34.20 -1.25
CA LYS A 199 -15.68 35.49 -1.65
C LYS A 199 -14.60 36.59 -1.58
N PRO A 200 -14.82 37.74 -2.25
CA PRO A 200 -13.94 38.90 -2.13
C PRO A 200 -13.80 39.44 -0.69
N ASP A 201 -14.80 39.19 0.16
CA ASP A 201 -14.80 39.56 1.59
C ASP A 201 -14.00 38.58 2.48
N GLY A 202 -13.43 37.53 1.91
CA GLY A 202 -12.64 36.51 2.61
C GLY A 202 -13.46 35.41 3.28
N PHE A 203 -14.79 35.40 3.15
CA PHE A 203 -15.62 34.31 3.67
C PHE A 203 -15.79 33.19 2.63
N ASN A 204 -15.86 31.94 3.10
CA ASN A 204 -16.20 30.81 2.25
C ASN A 204 -17.70 30.77 1.98
N GLN A 205 -18.08 30.61 0.71
CA GLN A 205 -19.47 30.39 0.30
C GLN A 205 -19.61 29.02 -0.38
N PRO A 206 -20.59 28.21 0.02
CA PRO A 206 -20.92 26.99 -0.70
C PRO A 206 -21.55 27.33 -2.06
N PHE A 207 -21.14 26.62 -3.10
CA PHE A 207 -21.75 26.70 -4.42
C PHE A 207 -21.85 25.30 -5.03
N TYR A 208 -22.85 25.08 -5.86
CA TYR A 208 -22.97 23.88 -6.66
C TYR A 208 -22.26 24.06 -7.99
N GLN A 209 -21.52 23.04 -8.42
CA GLN A 209 -20.89 22.95 -9.72
C GLN A 209 -21.43 21.71 -10.44
N ARG A 210 -22.05 21.93 -11.61
CA ARG A 210 -22.46 20.84 -12.51
C ARG A 210 -21.34 20.51 -13.47
N TRP A 211 -21.13 19.21 -13.66
CA TRP A 211 -20.09 18.60 -14.48
C TRP A 211 -20.71 17.67 -15.52
N ILE A 212 -20.14 17.67 -16.72
CA ILE A 212 -20.45 16.71 -17.80
C ILE A 212 -19.17 16.15 -18.40
N TYR A 213 -19.21 14.96 -18.97
CA TYR A 213 -18.12 14.47 -19.79
C TYR A 213 -18.12 15.15 -21.15
N LYS A 214 -17.00 15.78 -21.51
CA LYS A 214 -16.80 16.45 -22.79
C LYS A 214 -15.31 16.50 -23.12
N ASN A 215 -14.96 16.25 -24.39
CA ASN A 215 -13.59 16.36 -24.89
C ASN A 215 -12.56 15.54 -24.08
N GLY A 216 -12.90 14.31 -23.67
CA GLY A 216 -11.98 13.43 -22.97
C GLY A 216 -11.92 13.61 -21.44
N GLN A 217 -12.67 14.54 -20.87
CA GLN A 217 -12.61 14.87 -19.43
C GLN A 217 -13.96 15.31 -18.87
N MET A 218 -14.07 15.33 -17.55
CA MET A 218 -15.18 15.99 -16.85
C MET A 218 -14.98 17.50 -16.93
N THR A 219 -15.96 18.20 -17.48
CA THR A 219 -15.93 19.65 -17.76
C THR A 219 -17.03 20.35 -16.94
N PRO A 220 -16.72 21.45 -16.23
CA PRO A 220 -17.72 22.25 -15.53
C PRO A 220 -18.57 23.03 -16.55
N VAL A 221 -19.89 23.04 -16.37
CA VAL A 221 -20.81 23.72 -17.31
C VAL A 221 -21.77 24.71 -16.67
N GLU A 222 -21.97 24.64 -15.36
CA GLU A 222 -22.89 25.52 -14.66
C GLU A 222 -22.53 25.62 -13.18
N LYS A 223 -22.58 26.84 -12.63
CA LYS A 223 -22.31 27.15 -11.23
C LYS A 223 -23.45 27.99 -10.67
N TRP A 224 -23.94 27.65 -9.48
CA TRP A 224 -24.95 28.44 -8.76
C TRP A 224 -24.74 28.39 -7.24
N ASP A 225 -25.23 29.41 -6.55
CA ASP A 225 -25.06 29.52 -5.10
C ASP A 225 -25.91 28.46 -4.39
N ALA A 226 -25.35 27.92 -3.30
CA ALA A 226 -26.07 26.87 -2.57
C ALA A 226 -27.22 27.42 -1.71
N ASP A 227 -27.22 28.73 -1.46
CA ASP A 227 -28.19 29.45 -0.63
C ASP A 227 -29.41 29.95 -1.43
N ASP A 228 -29.39 29.84 -2.77
CA ASP A 228 -30.45 30.32 -3.68
C ASP A 228 -31.62 29.30 -3.87
N GLN A 229 -31.77 28.30 -3.00
CA GLN A 229 -32.82 27.27 -3.07
C GLN A 229 -33.50 26.97 -1.73
#